data_AF-A0AAW3YZD1-F1
#
_entry.id   AF-A0AAW3YZD1-F1
#
_cell.length_a   1.000
_cell.length_b   1.000
_cell.length_c   1.000
_cell.angle_alpha   90.00
_cell.angle_beta   90.00
_cell.angle_gamma   90.00
#
_symmetry.space_group_name_H-M   'P 1'
#
loop_
_entity.id
_entity.type
_entity.pdbx_description
1 polymer ?
#
loop_
_entity_poly.entity_id
_entity_poly.type
_entity_poly.pdbx_seq_one_letter_code
_entity_poly.pdbx_strand_id
1 'polypeptide(L)' 'MDDFLSWLVLNQCLPSVFQEYSYCSIQQWEFLTLDMPQWLIGVFAVYLVVGMLVLVSYGAGA' A
#
# COMPACT_ATOMS: atom_id res chain seq x y z
N MET A 1 -15.04 2.72 -17.18
CA MET A 1 -14.13 2.16 -18.20
C MET A 1 -13.05 1.51 -17.38
N ASP A 2 -13.38 0.34 -16.88
CA ASP A 2 -12.51 -0.47 -16.03
C ASP A 2 -12.38 -1.79 -16.77
N ASP A 3 -11.53 -1.76 -17.78
CA ASP A 3 -10.97 -2.96 -18.38
C ASP A 3 -10.00 -3.56 -17.36
N PHE A 4 -10.55 -4.07 -16.25
CA PHE A 4 -9.91 -5.16 -15.54
C PHE A 4 -9.85 -6.29 -16.56
N LEU A 5 -8.66 -6.51 -17.15
CA LEU A 5 -8.42 -7.61 -18.07
C LEU A 5 -9.11 -8.85 -17.51
N SER A 6 -10.11 -9.38 -18.23
CA SER A 6 -10.94 -10.51 -17.80
C SER A 6 -10.14 -11.81 -17.53
N TRP A 7 -8.84 -11.77 -17.80
CA TRP A 7 -7.86 -12.81 -17.52
C TRP A 7 -7.33 -12.79 -16.06
N LEU A 8 -7.44 -11.70 -15.30
CA LEU A 8 -6.95 -11.63 -13.92
C LEU A 8 -8.10 -11.84 -12.91
N VAL A 9 -8.52 -13.10 -12.76
CA VAL A 9 -9.55 -13.60 -11.82
C VAL A 9 -9.04 -13.58 -10.36
N LEU A 10 -8.22 -12.60 -10.00
CA LEU A 10 -7.64 -12.49 -8.65
C LEU A 10 -8.71 -12.17 -7.60
N ASN A 11 -9.74 -11.42 -7.99
CA ASN A 11 -10.90 -11.10 -7.15
C ASN A 11 -11.74 -12.35 -6.78
N GLN A 12 -11.71 -13.41 -7.59
CA GLN A 12 -12.43 -14.66 -7.31
C GLN A 12 -11.56 -15.69 -6.57
N CYS A 13 -10.23 -15.68 -6.79
CA CYS A 13 -9.28 -16.53 -6.06
C CYS A 13 -9.02 -16.05 -4.61
N LEU A 14 -9.09 -14.74 -4.34
CA LEU A 14 -8.89 -14.14 -3.02
C LEU A 14 -9.93 -13.02 -2.76
N PRO A 15 -11.23 -13.37 -2.69
CA PRO A 15 -12.30 -12.40 -2.51
C PRO A 15 -12.20 -11.64 -1.19
N SER A 16 -11.53 -12.23 -0.18
CA SER A 16 -11.30 -11.63 1.13
C SER A 16 -10.30 -10.47 1.13
N VAL A 17 -9.39 -10.40 0.14
CA VAL A 17 -8.33 -9.37 0.07
C VAL A 17 -8.68 -8.29 -0.95
N PHE A 18 -9.36 -8.67 -2.03
CA PHE A 18 -9.68 -7.78 -3.16
C PHE A 18 -11.16 -7.36 -3.21
N GLN A 19 -11.95 -7.68 -2.17
CA GLN A 19 -13.27 -7.08 -2.03
C GLN A 19 -13.10 -5.57 -1.87
N GLU A 20 -13.47 -4.85 -2.93
CA GLU A 20 -13.71 -3.41 -2.90
C GLU A 20 -14.86 -3.16 -1.91
N TYR A 21 -14.53 -2.92 -0.65
CA TYR A 21 -15.47 -2.42 0.34
C TYR A 21 -15.87 -1.02 -0.13
N SER A 22 -16.95 -0.93 -0.90
CA SER A 22 -17.52 0.32 -1.41
C SER A 22 -18.21 1.12 -0.29
N TYR A 23 -17.51 1.29 0.84
CA TYR A 23 -17.86 2.29 1.84
C TYR A 23 -17.38 3.64 1.34
N CYS A 24 -18.29 4.29 0.60
CA CYS A 24 -18.20 5.68 0.17
C CYS A 24 -17.64 6.56 1.30
N SER A 25 -16.37 6.96 1.19
CA SER A 25 -15.78 8.12 1.85
C SER A 25 -16.05 8.25 3.36
N ILE A 26 -16.03 7.15 4.11
CA ILE A 26 -16.11 7.21 5.58
C ILE A 26 -14.71 6.98 6.13
N GLN A 27 -14.17 7.97 6.84
CA GLN A 27 -12.90 7.89 7.54
C GLN A 27 -12.92 6.68 8.50
N GLN A 28 -12.34 5.56 8.06
CA GLN A 28 -12.49 4.25 8.71
C GLN A 28 -11.71 4.17 10.03
N TRP A 29 -10.64 4.96 10.17
CA TRP A 29 -9.77 4.97 11.34
C TRP A 29 -8.97 6.27 11.38
N GLU A 30 -8.91 6.89 12.56
CA GLU A 30 -8.08 8.05 12.84
C GLU A 30 -7.16 7.66 14.01
N PHE A 31 -5.85 7.63 13.79
CA PHE A 31 -4.87 7.31 14.82
C PHE A 31 -3.94 8.48 15.01
N LEU A 32 -3.84 9.01 16.22
CA LEU A 32 -2.99 10.18 16.52
C LEU A 32 -3.38 11.43 15.70
N THR A 33 -4.66 11.59 15.33
CA THR A 33 -5.19 12.63 14.42
C THR A 33 -4.77 12.48 12.94
N LEU A 34 -4.01 11.44 12.60
CA LEU A 34 -3.67 11.12 11.22
C LEU A 34 -4.65 10.09 10.65
N ASP A 35 -5.07 10.35 9.41
CA ASP A 35 -5.90 9.44 8.64
C ASP A 35 -5.12 8.17 8.27
N MET A 36 -5.80 7.04 8.14
CA MET A 36 -5.25 5.76 7.67
C MET A 36 -4.28 5.87 6.48
N PRO A 37 -4.67 6.50 5.35
CA PRO A 37 -3.76 6.74 4.23
C PRO A 37 -2.56 7.63 4.59
N GLN A 38 -2.72 8.64 5.46
CA GLN A 38 -1.64 9.53 5.85
C GLN A 38 -0.57 8.83 6.69
N TRP A 39 -0.96 7.90 7.57
CA TRP A 39 -0.03 7.08 8.33
C TRP A 39 0.73 6.11 7.42
N LEU A 40 0.06 5.53 6.42
CA LEU A 40 0.64 4.61 5.44
C LEU A 40 1.73 5.30 4.61
N ILE A 41 1.54 6.57 4.23
CA ILE A 41 2.56 7.39 3.56
C ILE A 41 3.82 7.53 4.44
N GLY A 42 3.65 7.80 5.74
CA GLY A 42 4.77 7.93 6.68
C GLY A 42 5.59 6.65 6.80
N VAL A 43 4.91 5.51 6.98
CA VAL A 43 5.56 4.19 7.05
C VAL A 43 6.31 3.88 5.75
N PHE A 44 5.68 4.13 4.60
CA PHE A 44 6.29 3.89 3.30
C PHE A 44 7.56 4.73 3.09
N ALA A 45 7.54 6.01 3.48
CA ALA A 45 8.71 6.89 3.40
C ALA A 45 9.88 6.38 4.25
N VAL A 46 9.63 5.91 5.48
CA VAL A 46 10.67 5.33 6.34
C VAL A 46 11.28 4.09 5.69
N TYR A 47 10.46 3.19 5.16
CA TYR A 47 10.96 2.00 4.46
C TYR A 47 11.80 2.35 3.22
N LEU A 48 11.43 3.36 2.43
CA LEU A 48 12.22 3.81 1.30
C LEU A 48 13.59 4.36 1.72
N VAL A 49 13.64 5.16 2.79
CA VAL A 49 14.90 5.70 3.32
C VAL A 49 15.81 4.57 3.81
N VAL A 50 15.26 3.60 4.55
CA VAL A 50 16.01 2.42 5.01
C VAL A 50 16.50 1.60 3.82
N GLY A 51 15.65 1.36 2.82
CA GLY A 51 16.03 0.65 1.60
C GLY A 51 17.15 1.35 0.83
N MET A 52 17.08 2.68 0.71
CA MET A 52 18.13 3.49 0.08
C MET A 52 19.44 3.43 0.86
N LEU A 53 19.39 3.51 2.19
CA LEU A 53 20.55 3.32 3.07
C LEU A 53 21.20 1.96 2.88
N VAL A 54 20.39 0.89 2.83
CA VAL A 54 20.87 -0.48 2.59
C VAL A 54 21.50 -0.59 1.21
N LEU A 55 20.87 -0.06 0.16
CA LEU A 55 21.43 -0.07 -1.19
C LEU A 55 22.76 0.69 -1.30
N VAL A 56 22.85 1.88 -0.70
CA VAL A 56 24.11 2.64 -0.64
C VAL A 56 25.16 1.88 0.15
N SER A 57 24.80 1.28 1.28
CA SER A 57 25.74 0.49 2.10
C SER A 57 26.25 -0.76 1.38
N TYR A 58 25.39 -1.42 0.61
CA TYR A 58 25.74 -2.59 -0.18
C TYR A 58 26.60 -2.23 -1.41
N GLY A 59 26.27 -1.13 -2.09
CA GLY A 59 27.00 -0.66 -3.27
C GLY A 59 28.34 0.04 -2.98
N ALA A 60 28.53 0.62 -1.79
CA ALA A 60 29.77 1.29 -1.39
C ALA A 60 30.87 0.33 -0.87
N GLY A 61 30.57 -0.96 -0.75
CA GLY A 61 31.51 -2.01 -0.33
C GLY A 61 32.07 -2.87 -1.47
N ALA A 62 31.76 -2.54 -2.73
CA ALA A 62 32.25 -3.21 -3.94
C ALA A 62 33.35 -2.40 -4.64
#